data_AF-A0A3D5YVH4-F1
#
_entry.id   AF-A0A3D5YVH4-F1
#
_cell.length_a   1.000
_cell.length_b   1.000
_cell.length_c   1.000
_cell.angle_alpha   90.00
_cell.angle_beta   90.00
_cell.angle_gamma   90.00
#
_symmetry.space_group_name_H-M   'P 1'
#
loop_
_entity.id
_entity.type
_entity.pdbx_description
1 polymer ?
#
loop_
_entity_poly.entity_id
_entity_poly.type
_entity_poly.pdbx_seq_one_letter_code
_entity_poly.pdbx_strand_id
1 'polypeptide(L)'
;MTEIEKYEQKPALPATTKSFLAEFAPAQCLRVFQKVNTPALAITSMAPTLGNIRREYSEDFLVAYVSVWIVNLNDFVNALRKMLPQQIEETAILIVQEYPYLNLADINLVFRKIKKGEFGQLFAEIDGMKVLSWFEQYAQERARTAADFSMSQSEQFKQDLPRTSDAVAINKIKNRQAIGLHIQQQAKHQR
;
A
#
# COMPACT_ATOMS: atom_id res chain seq x y z
N MET A 1 20.12 -3.96 -3.88
CA MET A 1 19.14 -2.87 -3.80
C MET A 1 18.90 -2.56 -2.35
N THR A 2 19.29 -1.37 -1.90
CA THR A 2 19.04 -0.91 -0.53
C THR A 2 17.57 -0.51 -0.37
N GLU A 3 17.05 -0.54 0.86
CA GLU A 3 15.66 -0.21 1.17
C GLU A 3 15.26 1.21 0.75
N ILE A 4 16.24 2.12 0.64
CA ILE A 4 16.08 3.52 0.25
C ILE A 4 15.78 3.65 -1.26
N GLU A 5 16.36 2.79 -2.11
CA GLU A 5 16.13 2.81 -3.56
C GLU A 5 14.69 2.40 -3.93
N LYS A 6 13.99 1.65 -3.06
CA LYS A 6 12.57 1.31 -3.24
C LYS A 6 11.63 2.51 -3.08
N TYR A 7 12.02 3.52 -2.29
CA TYR A 7 11.19 4.71 -2.03
C TYR A 7 11.32 5.80 -3.11
N GLU A 8 12.32 5.73 -3.98
CA GLU A 8 12.55 6.70 -5.07
C GLU A 8 11.93 6.29 -6.41
N GLN A 9 11.53 5.03 -6.59
CA GLN A 9 10.87 4.60 -7.83
C GLN A 9 9.39 5.03 -7.82
N LYS A 10 9.11 6.26 -8.25
CA LYS A 10 7.76 6.68 -8.63
C LYS A 10 7.25 5.67 -9.69
N PRO A 11 6.13 4.96 -9.47
CA PRO A 11 5.59 4.09 -10.50
C PRO A 11 5.34 4.93 -11.75
N ALA A 12 5.94 4.54 -12.87
CA ALA A 12 5.82 5.27 -14.13
C ALA A 12 4.38 5.16 -14.61
N LEU A 13 3.60 6.22 -14.34
CA LEU A 13 2.25 6.33 -14.87
C LEU A 13 2.32 6.58 -16.38
N PRO A 14 1.38 6.02 -17.17
CA PRO A 14 1.30 6.31 -18.59
C PRO A 14 1.22 7.81 -18.89
N ALA A 15 1.76 8.27 -20.02
CA ALA A 15 1.79 9.71 -20.31
C ALA A 15 0.41 10.33 -20.61
N THR A 16 -0.58 9.50 -20.95
CA THR A 16 -1.92 9.97 -21.34
C THR A 16 -3.03 9.24 -20.59
N THR A 17 -4.15 9.93 -20.37
CA THR A 17 -5.37 9.34 -19.79
C THR A 17 -5.89 8.17 -20.61
N LYS A 18 -5.78 8.23 -21.94
CA LYS A 18 -6.16 7.13 -22.84
C LYS A 18 -5.31 5.88 -22.61
N SER A 19 -3.99 6.01 -22.53
CA SER A 19 -3.11 4.88 -22.22
C SER A 19 -3.35 4.35 -20.81
N PHE A 20 -3.62 5.24 -19.84
CA PHE A 20 -4.00 4.83 -18.49
C PHE A 20 -5.25 3.97 -18.49
N LEU A 21 -6.32 4.39 -19.16
CA LEU A 21 -7.57 3.64 -19.21
C LEU A 21 -7.42 2.30 -19.94
N ALA A 22 -6.54 2.20 -20.94
CA ALA A 22 -6.25 0.93 -21.61
C ALA A 22 -5.61 -0.10 -20.66
N GLU A 23 -4.77 0.35 -19.73
CA GLU A 23 -4.05 -0.49 -18.78
C GLU A 23 -4.82 -0.73 -17.48
N PHE A 24 -5.57 0.27 -17.01
CA PHE A 24 -6.16 0.30 -15.68
C PHE A 24 -7.69 0.39 -15.66
N ALA A 25 -8.39 0.21 -16.78
CA ALA A 25 -9.85 0.04 -16.73
C ALA A 25 -10.27 -1.13 -15.80
N PRO A 26 -11.46 -1.10 -15.17
CA PRO A 26 -11.85 -2.12 -14.18
C PRO A 26 -11.68 -3.57 -14.67
N ALA A 27 -12.10 -3.87 -15.91
CA ALA A 27 -11.96 -5.19 -16.49
C ALA A 27 -10.50 -5.63 -16.65
N GLN A 28 -9.59 -4.70 -16.92
CA GLN A 28 -8.15 -4.98 -17.04
C GLN A 28 -7.52 -5.13 -15.66
N CYS A 29 -7.86 -4.26 -14.70
CA CYS A 29 -7.44 -4.37 -13.30
C CYS A 29 -7.82 -5.72 -12.67
N LEU A 30 -9.01 -6.25 -12.97
CA LEU A 30 -9.43 -7.59 -12.53
C LEU A 30 -8.46 -8.69 -13.00
N ARG A 31 -7.88 -8.56 -14.20
CA ARG A 31 -6.89 -9.49 -14.76
C ARG A 31 -5.50 -9.26 -14.19
N VAL A 32 -5.04 -8.00 -14.20
CA VAL A 32 -3.69 -7.61 -13.75
C VAL A 32 -3.49 -7.92 -12.26
N PHE A 33 -4.47 -7.56 -11.44
CA PHE A 33 -4.43 -7.73 -9.99
C PHE A 33 -5.16 -8.99 -9.51
N GLN A 34 -5.38 -9.98 -10.38
CA GLN A 34 -6.12 -11.21 -10.02
C GLN A 34 -5.53 -11.92 -8.80
N LYS A 35 -4.18 -11.92 -8.68
CA LYS A 35 -3.42 -12.56 -7.60
C LYS A 35 -3.35 -11.71 -6.33
N VAL A 36 -3.71 -10.42 -6.39
CA VAL A 36 -3.77 -9.55 -5.22
C VAL A 36 -5.11 -9.79 -4.53
N ASN A 37 -5.11 -10.66 -3.52
CA ASN A 37 -6.30 -11.09 -2.79
C ASN A 37 -6.27 -10.73 -1.30
N THR A 38 -5.22 -10.05 -0.83
CA THR A 38 -5.08 -9.59 0.55
C THR A 38 -4.57 -8.14 0.59
N PRO A 39 -4.86 -7.39 1.66
CA PRO A 39 -4.28 -6.06 1.84
C PRO A 39 -2.75 -6.08 1.85
N ALA A 40 -2.14 -7.16 2.38
CA ALA A 40 -0.69 -7.34 2.39
C ALA A 40 -0.08 -7.31 0.98
N LEU A 41 -0.69 -8.04 0.04
CA LEU A 41 -0.28 -8.04 -1.36
C LEU A 41 -0.60 -6.72 -2.06
N ALA A 42 -1.67 -6.02 -1.66
CA ALA A 42 -2.01 -4.73 -2.24
C ALA A 42 -1.03 -3.64 -1.80
N ILE A 43 -0.69 -3.57 -0.50
CA ILE A 43 0.32 -2.66 0.06
C ILE A 43 1.68 -2.83 -0.63
N THR A 44 2.06 -4.07 -0.93
CA THR A 44 3.34 -4.39 -1.57
C THR A 44 3.27 -4.41 -3.10
N SER A 45 2.08 -4.27 -3.68
CA SER A 45 1.94 -4.08 -5.12
C SER A 45 2.46 -2.68 -5.46
N MET A 46 3.45 -2.60 -6.36
CA MET A 46 4.00 -1.32 -6.83
C MET A 46 3.01 -0.52 -7.68
N ALA A 47 1.71 -0.73 -7.50
CA ALA A 47 0.65 -0.03 -8.18
C ALA A 47 0.61 1.44 -7.74
N PRO A 48 0.29 2.36 -8.66
CA PRO A 48 0.19 3.78 -8.33
C PRO A 48 -0.96 4.04 -7.36
N THR A 49 -0.73 4.94 -6.39
CA THR A 49 -1.78 5.40 -5.47
C THR A 49 -2.75 6.36 -6.16
N LEU A 50 -3.96 6.49 -5.63
CA LEU A 50 -4.90 7.53 -6.03
C LEU A 50 -4.24 8.92 -5.93
N GLY A 51 -3.46 9.17 -4.88
CA GLY A 51 -2.69 10.40 -4.73
C GLY A 51 -1.63 10.61 -5.82
N ASN A 52 -0.99 9.54 -6.32
CA ASN A 52 -0.08 9.64 -7.47
C ASN A 52 -0.83 10.00 -8.75
N ILE A 53 -1.97 9.35 -9.00
CA ILE A 53 -2.79 9.56 -10.21
C ILE A 53 -3.36 10.98 -10.22
N ARG A 54 -3.87 11.48 -9.08
CA ARG A 54 -4.37 12.86 -8.93
C ARG A 54 -3.31 13.90 -9.31
N ARG A 55 -2.06 13.67 -8.90
CA ARG A 55 -0.93 14.57 -9.17
C ARG A 55 -0.51 14.55 -10.63
N GLU A 56 -0.58 13.39 -11.28
CA GLU A 56 -0.12 13.21 -12.65
C GLU A 56 -1.13 13.69 -13.69
N TYR A 57 -2.42 13.46 -13.45
CA TYR A 57 -3.49 13.82 -14.39
C TYR A 57 -4.31 14.99 -13.87
N SER A 58 -5.35 14.72 -13.09
CA SER A 58 -6.17 15.73 -12.40
C SER A 58 -7.07 15.05 -11.36
N GLU A 59 -7.69 15.84 -10.50
CA GLU A 59 -8.75 15.36 -9.60
C GLU A 59 -9.99 14.91 -10.38
N ASP A 60 -10.47 15.73 -11.33
CA ASP A 60 -11.64 15.40 -12.17
C ASP A 60 -11.47 14.07 -12.91
N PHE A 61 -10.28 13.81 -13.45
CA PHE A 61 -9.97 12.54 -14.10
C PHE A 61 -10.05 11.37 -13.11
N LEU A 62 -9.48 11.55 -11.92
CA LEU A 62 -9.46 10.52 -10.90
C LEU A 62 -10.86 10.22 -10.36
N VAL A 63 -11.68 11.25 -10.15
CA VAL A 63 -13.10 11.13 -9.77
C VAL A 63 -13.85 10.37 -10.85
N ALA A 64 -13.72 10.77 -12.12
CA ALA A 64 -14.34 10.05 -13.23
C ALA A 64 -13.89 8.58 -13.30
N TYR A 65 -12.60 8.31 -13.06
CA TYR A 65 -12.06 6.96 -13.03
C TYR A 65 -12.67 6.10 -11.90
N VAL A 66 -12.75 6.63 -10.67
CA VAL A 66 -13.39 5.93 -9.54
C VAL A 66 -14.90 5.76 -9.77
N SER A 67 -15.57 6.74 -10.37
CA SER A 67 -16.98 6.62 -10.79
C SER A 67 -17.20 5.43 -11.72
N VAL A 68 -16.29 5.15 -12.66
CA VAL A 68 -16.39 3.97 -13.54
C VAL A 68 -16.36 2.66 -12.74
N TRP A 69 -15.59 2.58 -11.65
CA TRP A 69 -15.62 1.42 -10.76
C TRP A 69 -16.95 1.28 -10.02
N ILE A 70 -17.51 2.39 -9.53
CA ILE A 70 -18.81 2.40 -8.85
C ILE A 70 -19.92 2.03 -9.84
N VAL A 71 -19.92 2.55 -11.08
CA VAL A 71 -20.84 2.13 -12.15
C VAL A 71 -20.73 0.62 -12.37
N ASN A 72 -19.50 0.11 -12.50
CA ASN A 72 -19.27 -1.33 -12.68
C ASN A 72 -19.77 -2.19 -11.51
N LEU A 73 -19.77 -1.66 -10.28
CA LEU A 73 -20.39 -2.31 -9.13
C LEU A 73 -21.92 -2.20 -9.17
N ASN A 74 -22.43 -1.00 -9.43
CA ASN A 74 -23.85 -0.67 -9.52
C ASN A 74 -24.53 -1.56 -10.55
N ASP A 75 -23.91 -1.81 -11.71
CA ASP A 75 -24.44 -2.71 -12.74
C ASP A 75 -24.34 -4.20 -12.36
N PHE A 76 -23.29 -4.59 -11.64
CA PHE A 76 -23.04 -5.98 -11.25
C PHE A 76 -24.04 -6.50 -10.22
N VAL A 77 -24.40 -5.67 -9.23
CA VAL A 77 -25.30 -6.10 -8.13
C VAL A 77 -26.75 -6.13 -8.61
N ASN A 78 -27.55 -7.12 -8.24
CA ASN A 78 -28.99 -7.12 -8.55
C ASN A 78 -29.81 -6.37 -7.49
N ALA A 79 -29.49 -5.10 -7.25
CA ALA A 79 -30.22 -4.26 -6.29
C ALA A 79 -31.55 -3.76 -6.87
N LEU A 80 -32.59 -3.67 -6.03
CA LEU A 80 -33.90 -3.12 -6.41
C LEU A 80 -33.80 -1.63 -6.78
N ARG A 81 -32.97 -0.89 -6.05
CA ARG A 81 -32.65 0.51 -6.36
C ARG A 81 -31.15 0.68 -6.56
N LYS A 82 -30.82 1.36 -7.66
CA LYS A 82 -29.46 1.65 -8.14
C LYS A 82 -29.11 3.09 -7.84
N MET A 83 -27.82 3.37 -7.71
CA MET A 83 -27.35 4.74 -7.57
C MET A 83 -27.59 5.53 -8.86
N LEU A 84 -28.05 6.77 -8.71
CA LEU A 84 -28.13 7.76 -9.78
C LEU A 84 -26.72 8.28 -10.14
N PRO A 85 -26.49 8.80 -11.36
CA PRO A 85 -25.18 9.31 -11.77
C PRO A 85 -24.56 10.32 -10.80
N GLN A 86 -25.37 11.25 -10.27
CA GLN A 86 -24.91 12.23 -9.28
C GLN A 86 -24.45 11.57 -7.98
N GLN A 87 -25.19 10.57 -7.48
CA GLN A 87 -24.80 9.85 -6.27
C GLN A 87 -23.48 9.09 -6.47
N ILE A 88 -23.27 8.54 -7.67
CA ILE A 88 -22.02 7.86 -8.04
C ILE A 88 -20.85 8.84 -8.01
N GLU A 89 -21.01 10.01 -8.65
CA GLU A 89 -19.99 11.05 -8.69
C GLU A 89 -19.66 11.59 -7.29
N GLU A 90 -20.67 11.94 -6.49
CA GLU A 90 -20.50 12.39 -5.10
C GLU A 90 -19.78 11.34 -4.25
N THR A 91 -20.11 10.06 -4.43
CA THR A 91 -19.45 8.96 -3.72
C THR A 91 -17.99 8.79 -4.17
N ALA A 92 -17.71 8.94 -5.46
CA ALA A 92 -16.35 8.89 -6.00
C ALA A 92 -15.49 10.04 -5.47
N ILE A 93 -16.05 11.26 -5.37
CA ILE A 93 -15.38 12.42 -4.77
C ILE A 93 -14.93 12.10 -3.34
N LEU A 94 -15.85 11.60 -2.51
CA LEU A 94 -15.56 11.25 -1.11
C LEU A 94 -14.47 10.18 -1.01
N ILE A 95 -14.53 9.13 -1.83
CA ILE A 95 -13.51 8.08 -1.85
C ILE A 95 -12.13 8.64 -2.21
N VAL A 96 -12.05 9.50 -3.24
CA VAL A 96 -10.79 10.11 -3.69
C VAL A 96 -10.18 11.00 -2.62
N GLN A 97 -11.02 11.72 -1.86
CA GLN A 97 -10.60 12.63 -0.80
C GLN A 97 -10.14 11.89 0.47
N GLU A 98 -10.90 10.89 0.91
CA GLU A 98 -10.63 10.16 2.16
C GLU A 98 -9.49 9.16 2.03
N TYR A 99 -9.34 8.52 0.86
CA TYR A 99 -8.44 7.39 0.69
C TYR A 99 -7.31 7.61 -0.35
N PRO A 100 -6.61 8.77 -0.36
CA PRO A 100 -5.59 9.06 -1.37
C PRO A 100 -4.39 8.09 -1.34
N TYR A 101 -4.21 7.36 -0.23
CA TYR A 101 -3.14 6.39 -0.01
C TYR A 101 -3.44 4.98 -0.57
N LEU A 102 -4.68 4.71 -0.99
CA LEU A 102 -5.03 3.45 -1.65
C LEU A 102 -4.44 3.43 -3.07
N ASN A 103 -3.95 2.27 -3.49
CA ASN A 103 -3.45 2.04 -4.85
C ASN A 103 -4.45 1.29 -5.72
N LEU A 104 -4.17 1.19 -7.02
CA LEU A 104 -5.08 0.54 -7.96
C LEU A 104 -5.34 -0.94 -7.63
N ALA A 105 -4.39 -1.62 -6.98
CA ALA A 105 -4.60 -2.98 -6.51
C ALA A 105 -5.54 -3.01 -5.29
N ASP A 106 -5.44 -2.04 -4.39
CA ASP A 106 -6.37 -1.82 -3.28
C ASP A 106 -7.80 -1.59 -3.82
N ILE A 107 -7.97 -0.68 -4.80
CA ILE A 107 -9.27 -0.40 -5.43
C ILE A 107 -9.87 -1.66 -6.04
N ASN A 108 -9.09 -2.38 -6.84
CA ASN A 108 -9.52 -3.66 -7.40
C ASN A 108 -9.91 -4.66 -6.31
N LEU A 109 -9.12 -4.75 -5.22
CA LEU A 109 -9.38 -5.67 -4.14
C LEU A 109 -10.68 -5.33 -3.40
N VAL A 110 -10.90 -4.07 -3.02
CA VAL A 110 -12.14 -3.59 -2.37
C VAL A 110 -13.35 -3.99 -3.20
N PHE A 111 -13.40 -3.61 -4.47
CA PHE A 111 -14.55 -3.91 -5.32
C PHE A 111 -14.74 -5.42 -5.53
N ARG A 112 -13.67 -6.21 -5.58
CA ARG A 112 -13.78 -7.69 -5.61
C ARG A 112 -14.36 -8.25 -4.32
N LYS A 113 -13.94 -7.77 -3.15
CA LYS A 113 -14.45 -8.19 -1.84
C LYS A 113 -15.93 -7.83 -1.70
N ILE A 114 -16.33 -6.62 -2.13
CA ILE A 114 -17.73 -6.20 -2.20
C ILE A 114 -18.55 -7.16 -3.08
N LYS A 115 -18.07 -7.44 -4.30
CA LYS A 115 -18.78 -8.32 -5.24
C LYS A 115 -18.90 -9.78 -4.77
N LYS A 116 -18.00 -10.23 -3.89
CA LYS A 116 -18.06 -11.53 -3.23
C LYS A 116 -18.95 -11.55 -1.98
N GLY A 117 -19.46 -10.40 -1.55
CA GLY A 117 -20.27 -10.27 -0.34
C GLY A 117 -19.47 -10.35 0.96
N GLU A 118 -18.15 -10.12 0.91
CA GLU A 118 -17.27 -10.25 2.10
C GLU A 118 -17.53 -9.17 3.16
N PHE A 119 -18.18 -8.06 2.79
CA PHE A 119 -18.59 -6.99 3.71
C PHE A 119 -20.07 -7.09 4.15
N GLY A 120 -20.67 -8.27 3.99
CA GLY A 120 -22.06 -8.54 4.35
C GLY A 120 -23.04 -8.50 3.17
N GLN A 121 -24.32 -8.67 3.47
CA GLN A 121 -25.38 -8.78 2.46
C GLN A 121 -25.68 -7.43 1.80
N LEU A 122 -25.74 -7.44 0.47
CA LEU A 122 -26.42 -6.42 -0.31
C LEU A 122 -27.93 -6.59 -0.08
N PHE A 123 -28.50 -5.74 0.78
CA PHE A 123 -29.95 -5.59 0.91
C PHE A 123 -30.57 -4.99 -0.38
N ALA A 124 -31.82 -4.53 -0.28
CA ALA A 124 -32.62 -3.97 -1.38
C ALA A 124 -31.93 -2.87 -2.22
N GLU A 125 -30.92 -2.18 -1.69
CA GLU A 125 -30.37 -0.97 -2.30
C GLU A 125 -28.85 -0.91 -2.21
N ILE A 126 -28.25 -0.35 -3.27
CA ILE A 126 -26.89 0.14 -3.27
C ILE A 126 -26.94 1.68 -3.29
N ASP A 127 -26.25 2.30 -2.34
CA ASP A 127 -26.17 3.76 -2.17
C ASP A 127 -24.74 4.16 -1.78
N GLY A 128 -24.48 5.47 -1.79
CA GLY A 128 -23.17 6.02 -1.49
C GLY A 128 -22.70 5.72 -0.06
N MET A 129 -23.59 5.79 0.93
CA MET A 129 -23.24 5.52 2.34
C MET A 129 -22.76 4.07 2.51
N LYS A 130 -23.42 3.13 1.83
CA LYS A 130 -23.04 1.72 1.85
C LYS A 130 -21.69 1.50 1.20
N VAL A 131 -21.45 2.08 0.02
CA VAL A 131 -20.13 2.02 -0.64
C VAL A 131 -19.04 2.56 0.27
N LEU A 132 -19.24 3.75 0.88
CA LEU A 132 -18.28 4.35 1.80
C LEU A 132 -18.02 3.47 3.02
N SER A 133 -19.06 2.84 3.59
CA SER A 133 -18.88 1.91 4.72
C SER A 133 -18.03 0.68 4.39
N TRP A 134 -18.05 0.21 3.13
CA TRP A 134 -17.18 -0.89 2.69
C TRP A 134 -15.74 -0.43 2.49
N PHE A 135 -15.55 0.79 1.99
CA PHE A 135 -14.23 1.40 1.91
C PHE A 135 -13.62 1.61 3.31
N GLU A 136 -14.39 2.07 4.28
CA GLU A 136 -13.96 2.23 5.67
C GLU A 136 -13.55 0.87 6.28
N GLN A 137 -14.39 -0.16 6.13
CA GLN A 137 -14.06 -1.52 6.62
C GLN A 137 -12.75 -2.04 6.02
N TYR A 138 -12.55 -1.84 4.72
CA TYR A 138 -11.31 -2.22 4.05
C TYR A 138 -10.12 -1.38 4.53
N ALA A 139 -10.29 -0.06 4.69
CA ALA A 139 -9.26 0.84 5.16
C ALA A 139 -8.76 0.42 6.55
N GLN A 140 -9.65 0.01 7.45
CA GLN A 140 -9.31 -0.54 8.76
C GLN A 140 -8.52 -1.85 8.66
N GLU A 141 -8.94 -2.77 7.79
CA GLU A 141 -8.22 -4.04 7.54
C GLU A 141 -6.81 -3.79 7.01
N ARG A 142 -6.69 -2.88 6.05
CA ARG A 142 -5.41 -2.47 5.46
C ARG A 142 -4.51 -1.79 6.48
N ALA A 143 -5.06 -0.91 7.32
CA ALA A 143 -4.32 -0.23 8.37
C ALA A 143 -3.74 -1.21 9.40
N ARG A 144 -4.52 -2.21 9.82
CA ARG A 144 -4.02 -3.30 10.70
C ARG A 144 -2.88 -4.06 10.03
N THR A 145 -3.04 -4.43 8.76
CA THR A 145 -2.00 -5.13 8.01
C THR A 145 -0.71 -4.31 7.87
N ALA A 146 -0.83 -2.99 7.65
CA ALA A 146 0.32 -2.09 7.59
C ALA A 146 1.02 -1.94 8.94
N ALA A 147 0.25 -1.91 10.04
CA ALA A 147 0.80 -1.91 11.39
C ALA A 147 1.57 -3.22 11.66
N ASP A 148 1.02 -4.36 11.28
CA ASP A 148 1.68 -5.67 11.43
C ASP A 148 3.02 -5.73 10.69
N PHE A 149 3.08 -5.22 9.46
CA PHE A 149 4.35 -5.11 8.71
C PHE A 149 5.36 -4.19 9.40
N SER A 150 4.91 -3.09 9.96
CA SER A 150 5.78 -2.13 10.66
C SER A 150 6.35 -2.75 11.94
N MET A 151 5.50 -3.45 12.70
CA MET A 151 5.90 -4.19 13.89
C MET A 151 6.88 -5.33 13.55
N SER A 152 6.59 -6.14 12.53
CA SER A 152 7.46 -7.25 12.14
C SER A 152 8.83 -6.76 11.68
N GLN A 153 8.90 -5.67 10.92
CA GLN A 153 10.18 -5.09 10.50
C GLN A 153 10.96 -4.51 11.68
N SER A 154 10.29 -3.83 12.62
CA SER A 154 10.91 -3.37 13.86
C SER A 154 11.50 -4.54 14.68
N GLU A 155 10.76 -5.64 14.82
CA GLU A 155 11.25 -6.81 15.54
C GLU A 155 12.42 -7.51 14.83
N GLN A 156 12.40 -7.61 13.51
CA GLN A 156 13.53 -8.11 12.72
C GLN A 156 14.76 -7.21 12.91
N PHE A 157 14.59 -5.90 12.79
CA PHE A 157 15.67 -4.95 13.00
C PHE A 157 16.28 -5.07 14.41
N LYS A 158 15.47 -5.23 15.45
CA LYS A 158 15.95 -5.46 16.83
C LYS A 158 16.73 -6.77 16.97
N GLN A 159 16.36 -7.82 16.25
CA GLN A 159 17.08 -9.10 16.26
C GLN A 159 18.43 -9.00 15.52
N ASP A 160 18.48 -8.23 14.45
CA ASP A 160 19.69 -8.01 13.64
C ASP A 160 20.67 -7.03 14.29
N LEU A 161 20.23 -6.23 15.27
CA LEU A 161 21.13 -5.41 16.07
C LEU A 161 22.12 -6.30 16.85
N PRO A 162 23.43 -5.99 16.82
CA PRO A 162 24.40 -6.70 17.64
C PRO A 162 23.96 -6.66 19.09
N ARG A 163 23.79 -7.82 19.73
CA ARG A 163 23.48 -7.89 21.15
C ARG A 163 24.50 -7.04 21.90
N THR A 164 24.05 -6.18 22.79
CA THR A 164 24.92 -5.27 23.56
C THR A 164 26.06 -6.02 24.27
N SER A 165 25.85 -7.28 24.63
CA SER A 165 26.91 -8.19 25.12
C SER A 165 28.05 -8.39 24.13
N ASP A 166 27.73 -8.54 22.84
CA ASP A 166 28.67 -8.90 21.79
C ASP A 166 29.46 -7.66 21.36
N ALA A 167 28.80 -6.49 21.27
CA ALA A 167 29.48 -5.22 21.06
C ALA A 167 30.44 -4.86 22.21
N VAL A 168 30.05 -5.11 23.47
CA VAL A 168 30.91 -4.91 24.64
C VAL A 168 32.07 -5.91 24.66
N ALA A 169 31.83 -7.17 24.29
CA ALA A 169 32.87 -8.19 24.18
C ALA A 169 33.89 -7.85 23.08
N ILE A 170 33.42 -7.44 21.89
CA ILE A 170 34.26 -7.02 20.77
C ILE A 170 35.12 -5.80 21.16
N ASN A 171 34.55 -4.80 21.83
CA ASN A 171 35.30 -3.63 22.28
C ASN A 171 36.35 -3.97 23.35
N LYS A 172 36.05 -4.88 24.28
CA LYS A 172 37.04 -5.38 25.26
C LYS A 172 38.20 -6.13 24.58
N ILE A 173 37.92 -6.93 23.56
CA ILE A 173 38.95 -7.67 22.80
C ILE A 173 39.84 -6.71 22.02
N LYS A 174 39.26 -5.75 21.30
CA LYS A 174 40.02 -4.72 20.56
C LYS A 174 40.92 -3.90 21.47
N ASN A 175 40.43 -3.47 22.63
CA ASN A 175 41.26 -2.74 23.61
C ASN A 175 42.42 -3.58 24.15
N ARG A 176 42.21 -4.87 24.44
CA ARG A 176 43.32 -5.76 24.87
C ARG A 176 44.38 -5.94 23.79
N GLN A 177 43.98 -6.09 22.53
CA GLN A 177 44.91 -6.22 21.41
C GLN A 177 45.72 -4.94 21.17
N ALA A 178 45.08 -3.76 21.25
CA ALA A 178 45.76 -2.47 21.12
C ALA A 178 46.81 -2.25 22.23
N ILE A 179 46.48 -2.61 23.47
CA ILE A 179 47.43 -2.54 24.59
C ILE A 179 48.62 -3.48 24.36
N GLY A 180 48.37 -4.72 23.92
CA GLY A 180 49.44 -5.68 23.63
C GLY A 180 50.41 -5.21 22.52
N LEU A 181 49.88 -4.58 21.47
CA LEU A 181 50.67 -3.99 20.39
C LEU A 181 51.55 -2.84 20.88
N HIS A 182 51.03 -1.96 21.73
CA HIS A 182 51.84 -0.86 22.29
C HIS A 182 52.96 -1.35 23.20
N ILE A 183 52.71 -2.37 24.03
CA ILE A 183 53.75 -2.97 24.87
C ILE A 183 54.86 -3.60 24.01
N GLN A 184 54.50 -4.28 22.92
CA GLN A 184 55.47 -4.86 21.98
C GLN A 184 56.28 -3.80 21.23
N GLN A 185 55.67 -2.66 20.87
CA GLN A 185 56.36 -1.54 20.22
C GLN A 185 57.36 -0.88 21.19
N GLN A 186 56.97 -0.67 22.44
CA GLN A 186 57.85 -0.09 23.46
C GLN A 186 59.04 -1.02 23.80
N ALA A 187 58.82 -2.34 23.86
CA ALA A 187 59.89 -3.32 24.10
C ALA A 187 60.92 -3.40 22.95
N LYS A 188 60.54 -3.02 21.72
CA LYS A 188 61.45 -2.96 20.56
C LYS A 188 62.30 -1.69 20.50
N HIS A 189 61.93 -0.63 21.22
CA HIS A 189 62.70 0.63 21.26
C HIS A 189 63.67 0.72 22.45
N GLN A 190 63.66 -0.26 23.34
CA GLN A 190 64.56 -0.35 24.51
C GLN A 190 65.70 -1.37 24.34
N ARG A 191 65.98 -1.79 23.09
CA ARG A 191 67.12 -2.68 22.74
C ARG A 191 68.04 -1.99 21.76
#